data_AF-A0A482WVT3-F1
#
_entry.id   AF-A0A482WVT3-F1
#
_cell.length_a   1.000
_cell.length_b   1.000
_cell.length_c   1.000
_cell.angle_alpha   90.00
_cell.angle_beta   90.00
_cell.angle_gamma   90.00
#
_symmetry.space_group_name_H-M   'P 1'
#
loop_
_entity.id
_entity.type
_entity.pdbx_description
1 polymer ?
#
loop_
_entity_poly.entity_id
_entity_poly.type
_entity_poly.pdbx_seq_one_letter_code
_entity_poly.pdbx_strand_id
1 'polypeptide(L)' 'MYHSRIGNQICSTSPNSECGETQTMDHIVSSCPLYHFPGGLPRLHLADEEAVLWLEGLNGI' A
#
# COMPACT_ATOMS: atom_id res chain seq x y z
N MET A 1 1.32 -15.47 -17.14
CA MET A 1 1.01 -14.27 -16.35
C MET A 1 0.15 -13.38 -17.23
N TYR A 2 -1.13 -13.22 -16.93
CA TYR A 2 -2.10 -12.53 -17.80
C TYR A 2 -2.09 -11.03 -17.46
N HIS A 3 -1.67 -10.19 -18.40
CA HIS A 3 -1.80 -8.73 -18.29
C HIS A 3 -3.03 -8.28 -19.06
N SER A 4 -4.14 -8.02 -18.37
CA SER A 4 -5.29 -7.34 -18.96
C SER A 4 -5.10 -5.83 -18.84
N ARG A 5 -4.97 -5.16 -19.99
CA ARG A 5 -4.82 -3.70 -20.07
C ARG A 5 -6.18 -3.02 -19.98
N ILE A 6 -6.44 -2.32 -18.88
CA ILE A 6 -7.52 -1.34 -18.75
C ILE A 6 -6.87 -0.03 -18.31
N GLY A 7 -6.65 0.88 -19.27
CA GLY A 7 -5.96 2.16 -19.01
C GLY A 7 -4.47 1.99 -18.68
N ASN A 8 -3.76 3.10 -18.57
CA ASN A 8 -2.32 3.16 -18.30
C ASN A 8 -1.98 2.82 -16.83
N GLN A 9 -2.65 1.81 -16.26
CA GLN A 9 -2.51 1.37 -14.87
C GLN A 9 -2.24 -0.14 -14.88
N ILE A 10 -1.02 -0.53 -14.53
CA ILE A 10 -0.70 -1.94 -14.29
C ILE A 10 -1.23 -2.27 -12.89
N CYS A 11 -2.52 -2.60 -12.79
CA CYS A 11 -3.01 -3.30 -11.61
C CYS A 11 -2.44 -4.72 -11.68
N SER A 12 -1.39 -4.98 -10.90
CA SER A 12 -0.89 -6.34 -10.70
C SER A 12 -2.08 -7.21 -10.30
N THR A 13 -2.39 -8.24 -11.09
CA THR A 13 -3.45 -9.20 -10.74
C THR A 13 -3.06 -10.09 -9.57
N SER A 14 -1.86 -9.88 -9.00
CA SER A 14 -1.40 -10.55 -7.80
C SER A 14 -2.17 -10.01 -6.61
N PRO A 15 -2.84 -10.86 -5.82
CA PRO A 15 -3.42 -10.44 -4.55
C PRO A 15 -2.34 -10.18 -3.48
N ASN A 16 -1.05 -10.33 -3.81
CA ASN A 16 0.05 -10.22 -2.88
C ASN A 16 0.82 -8.90 -3.04
N SER A 17 1.26 -8.36 -1.90
CA SER A 17 2.22 -7.28 -1.78
C SER A 17 3.61 -7.68 -2.29
N GLU A 18 4.50 -6.71 -2.51
CA GLU A 18 5.90 -6.97 -2.91
C GLU A 18 6.65 -7.85 -1.89
N CYS A 19 6.28 -7.77 -0.61
CA CYS A 19 6.84 -8.63 0.43
C CYS A 19 6.32 -10.09 0.40
N GLY A 20 5.46 -10.45 -0.56
CA GLY A 20 4.96 -11.82 -0.79
C GLY A 20 3.69 -12.19 -0.02
N GLU A 21 3.27 -11.39 0.95
CA GLU A 21 2.05 -11.59 1.75
C GLU A 21 0.80 -11.07 1.04
N THR A 22 -0.38 -11.56 1.47
CA THR A 22 -1.66 -11.06 0.94
C THR A 22 -1.80 -9.56 1.21
N GLN A 23 -2.10 -8.80 0.17
CA GLN A 23 -2.28 -7.36 0.23
C GLN A 23 -3.63 -7.04 0.88
N THR A 24 -3.60 -6.75 2.18
CA THR A 24 -4.73 -6.19 2.91
C THR A 24 -4.35 -4.81 3.46
N MET A 25 -5.35 -3.97 3.73
CA MET A 25 -5.10 -2.67 4.37
C MET A 25 -4.38 -2.83 5.71
N ASP A 26 -4.79 -3.82 6.50
CA ASP A 26 -4.14 -4.11 7.77
C ASP A 26 -2.69 -4.56 7.57
N HIS A 27 -2.42 -5.43 6.60
CA HIS A 27 -1.05 -5.83 6.30
C HIS A 27 -0.19 -4.63 5.87
N ILE A 28 -0.63 -3.85 4.88
CA ILE A 28 0.15 -2.71 4.35
C ILE A 28 0.51 -1.73 5.47
N VAL A 29 -0.46 -1.41 6.32
CA VAL A 29 -0.33 -0.36 7.33
C VAL A 29 0.34 -0.87 8.60
N SER A 30 -0.04 -2.05 9.08
CA SER A 30 0.32 -2.54 10.42
C SER A 30 1.49 -3.53 10.42
N SER A 31 1.76 -4.23 9.31
CA SER A 31 2.63 -5.42 9.34
C SER A 31 3.62 -5.55 8.17
N CYS A 32 3.47 -4.76 7.11
CA CYS A 32 4.29 -4.90 5.93
C CYS A 32 5.71 -4.42 6.23
N PRO A 33 6.75 -5.27 6.11
CA PRO A 33 8.12 -4.87 6.42
C PRO A 33 8.65 -3.77 5.49
N LEU A 34 8.04 -3.61 4.31
CA LEU A 34 8.45 -2.62 3.31
C LEU A 34 7.74 -1.28 3.47
N TYR A 35 6.47 -1.29 3.89
CA TYR A 35 5.62 -0.10 3.81
C TYR A 35 4.92 0.26 5.13
N HIS A 36 5.06 -0.51 6.22
CA HIS A 36 4.29 -0.27 7.44
C HIS A 36 4.34 1.21 7.87
N PHE A 37 3.18 1.71 8.29
CA PHE A 37 3.06 3.04 8.85
C PHE A 37 3.03 2.93 10.38
N PRO A 38 4.04 3.44 11.11
CA PRO A 38 4.08 3.33 12.57
C PRO A 38 2.87 3.95 13.28
N GLY A 39 2.21 4.94 12.66
CA GLY A 39 1.00 5.56 13.19
C GLY A 39 -0.25 4.68 13.13
N GLY A 40 -0.21 3.58 12.38
CA GLY A 40 -1.30 2.61 12.25
C GLY A 40 -2.55 3.14 11.55
N LEU A 41 -3.55 2.28 11.44
CA LEU A 41 -4.82 2.57 10.78
C LEU A 41 -5.59 3.78 11.37
N PRO A 42 -5.63 4.03 12.69
CA PRO A 42 -6.36 5.17 13.23
C PRO A 42 -5.83 6.53 12.74
N ARG A 43 -4.51 6.69 12.70
CA ARG A 43 -3.88 7.94 12.25
C ARG A 43 -3.98 8.11 10.75
N LEU A 44 -3.86 6.99 10.01
CA LEU A 44 -4.15 6.97 8.58
C LEU A 44 -5.60 7.37 8.28
N HIS A 45 -6.57 6.89 9.07
CA HIS A 45 -7.98 7.25 8.92
C HIS A 45 -8.25 8.74 9.15
N LEU A 46 -7.51 9.37 10.07
CA LEU A 46 -7.59 10.81 10.33
C LEU A 46 -6.88 11.65 9.27
N ALA A 47 -6.09 11.02 8.38
CA ALA A 47 -5.24 11.68 7.41
C ALA A 47 -4.39 12.79 8.05
N ASP A 48 -3.76 12.47 9.18
CA ASP A 48 -2.85 13.41 9.83
C ASP A 48 -1.59 13.66 8.99
N GLU A 49 -0.81 14.68 9.38
CA GLU A 49 0.36 15.12 8.60
C GLU A 49 1.35 13.99 8.33
N GLU A 50 1.64 13.14 9.32
CA GLU A 50 2.55 12.00 9.16
C GLU A 50 1.98 10.94 8.22
N ALA A 51 0.67 10.69 8.27
CA ALA A 51 0.00 9.76 7.35
C ALA A 51 0.01 10.26 5.90
N VAL A 52 -0.18 11.56 5.69
CA VAL A 52 -0.11 12.17 4.34
C VAL A 52 1.31 12.05 3.79
N LEU A 53 2.33 12.43 4.57
CA LEU A 53 3.74 12.31 4.16
C LEU A 53 4.14 10.85 3.86
N TRP A 54 3.64 9.90 4.65
CA TRP A 54 3.83 8.48 4.40
C TRP A 54 3.22 8.05 3.05
N LEU A 55 1.97 8.44 2.77
CA LEU A 55 1.30 8.15 1.49
C LEU A 55 2.04 8.77 0.29
N GLU A 56 2.55 9.99 0.42
CA GLU A 56 3.34 10.65 -0.62
C GLU A 56 4.62 9.86 -0.94
N GLY A 57 5.27 9.29 0.08
CA GLY A 57 6.43 8.41 -0.09
C GLY A 57 6.13 7.13 -0.88
N LEU A 58 4.86 6.70 -0.95
CA LEU A 58 4.44 5.51 -1.71
C LEU A 58 4.08 5.84 -3.18
N ASN A 59 3.87 7.11 -3.54
CA ASN A 59 3.44 7.49 -4.89
C ASN A 59 4.57 7.47 -5.95
N GLY A 60 5.77 7.00 -5.60
CA GLY A 60 6.96 7.00 -6.45
C GLY A 60 7.58 5.62 -6.74
N ILE A 61 6.90 4.52 -6.36
CA ILE A 61 7.32 3.12 -6.56
C ILE A 61 6.46 2.42 -7.60
#